data_AF-A0A3P9CKZ2-F1
#
_entry.id   AF-A0A3P9CKZ2-F1
#
_cell.length_a   1.000
_cell.length_b   1.000
_cell.length_c   1.000
_cell.angle_alpha   90.00
_cell.angle_beta   90.00
_cell.angle_gamma   90.00
#
_symmetry.space_group_name_H-M   'P 1'
#
loop_
_entity.id
_entity.type
_entity.pdbx_description
1 polymer ?
#
loop_
_entity_poly.entity_id
_entity_poly.type
_entity_poly.pdbx_seq_one_letter_code
_entity_poly.pdbx_strand_id
1 'polypeptide(L)'
;TSQSLLHLRTHSPLCLHLSDFLPQQSALFSDIFDTCRVYKKRISYRAGSTDNMHRHLRTAHPSKQHASTNLVGKEPEGNVGDSSSVDAIPAKQRKLDFGQPAAQSITQPQLHRLIVRYVVEDMKPISTVESHAFRQLISHIPVRGRAGKAPYRKTFSSFLDQEYANMESELKNTLDMVEYISTTEDIWTVHNKSFLGVTAHWINAQNMKCEKAAMACRRFLGRHTYDSIASELDNINSSHGLSFKITSTVTDNGSNFVKAFKVYQPPPESDDSEYEEDEVTFVSIGDVLQNGADDADDAISLPPHQRCASHTMNLISCTDVEKWLFSEAATKTIYRSATTKCAGLWNMASRSTVAAEIVEGIIAKKPLVPCTTRWNSFYYALERISKIPVVELNTISSTLQLKCFNEREHQCIREYCAVMKPLTVALDILQGEDHCFYATLLPTLESLMTKTLAIKNVKTRFAHVLGSEDALLAAVTLPKFKLRWLHDQARKDLAKALHIHIEQNTYMPTNSSKEDEFFSFEENEDIYATAEGEVAEYLKSGKLSLKLNAATPSSAPVERLVSLGNLILTPKRNKLSDQKFEKLLLLRYNLINYLVT
;
A
#
# COMPACT_ATOMS: atom_id res chain seq x y z
N THR A 1 -5.57 -65.46 -14.49
CA THR A 1 -5.24 -65.90 -15.87
C THR A 1 -4.04 -65.08 -16.32
N SER A 2 -2.80 -65.60 -16.22
CA SER A 2 -2.12 -66.44 -17.25
C SER A 2 -1.64 -65.59 -18.45
N GLN A 3 -0.48 -65.72 -19.11
CA GLN A 3 0.79 -66.50 -19.04
C GLN A 3 1.74 -65.84 -20.11
N SER A 4 3.09 -65.92 -20.18
CA SER A 4 4.18 -66.45 -19.34
C SER A 4 5.55 -65.86 -19.78
N LEU A 5 6.43 -65.56 -18.81
CA LEU A 5 7.80 -66.10 -18.71
C LEU A 5 8.38 -66.88 -19.93
N LEU A 6 9.59 -66.51 -20.37
CA LEU A 6 10.73 -67.45 -20.48
C LEU A 6 12.09 -66.75 -20.65
N HIS A 7 12.95 -66.94 -19.64
CA HIS A 7 14.41 -66.75 -19.69
C HIS A 7 15.09 -68.00 -20.26
N LEU A 8 16.34 -67.87 -20.75
CA LEU A 8 17.52 -68.72 -20.47
C LEU A 8 18.72 -68.06 -21.20
N ARG A 9 19.76 -67.51 -20.56
CA ARG A 9 20.82 -68.07 -19.68
C ARG A 9 21.84 -68.99 -20.37
N THR A 10 23.07 -68.48 -20.46
CA THR A 10 24.35 -69.16 -20.18
C THR A 10 25.23 -68.13 -19.43
N HIS A 11 25.52 -68.29 -18.13
CA HIS A 11 26.64 -69.06 -17.52
C HIS A 11 28.03 -68.63 -18.04
N SER A 12 29.07 -68.36 -17.25
CA SER A 12 29.37 -68.24 -15.79
C SER A 12 30.85 -67.75 -15.68
N PRO A 13 31.57 -67.63 -14.52
CA PRO A 13 31.15 -67.65 -13.11
C PRO A 13 31.75 -66.53 -12.18
N LEU A 14 31.19 -66.44 -10.96
CA LEU A 14 31.80 -66.00 -9.66
C LEU A 14 32.14 -64.50 -9.42
N CYS A 15 31.82 -63.88 -8.25
CA CYS A 15 30.92 -64.29 -7.16
C CYS A 15 30.74 -63.18 -6.08
N LEU A 16 29.50 -62.83 -5.73
CA LEU A 16 29.03 -62.45 -4.38
C LEU A 16 27.50 -62.64 -4.35
N HIS A 17 26.95 -63.16 -3.24
CA HIS A 17 25.53 -63.51 -3.09
C HIS A 17 24.92 -62.67 -1.96
N LEU A 18 23.69 -62.18 -2.17
CA LEU A 18 22.83 -61.58 -1.15
C LEU A 18 21.88 -62.64 -0.56
N SER A 19 21.38 -62.39 0.67
CA SER A 19 20.37 -63.18 1.35
C SER A 19 19.42 -62.27 2.15
N ASP A 20 18.12 -62.48 2.00
CA ASP A 20 17.04 -61.62 2.51
C ASP A 20 16.66 -61.88 4.00
N PHE A 21 16.03 -60.89 4.65
CA PHE A 21 14.76 -61.00 5.40
C PHE A 21 14.29 -59.61 5.91
N LEU A 22 12.97 -59.37 5.96
CA LEU A 22 12.27 -58.11 6.35
C LEU A 22 11.72 -58.20 7.81
N PRO A 23 11.03 -57.20 8.44
CA PRO A 23 10.65 -55.83 8.03
C PRO A 23 10.87 -54.69 9.09
N GLN A 24 10.36 -53.48 8.78
CA GLN A 24 10.00 -52.31 9.64
C GLN A 24 11.05 -51.20 9.96
N GLN A 25 10.68 -49.98 9.51
CA GLN A 25 11.02 -48.63 9.99
C GLN A 25 12.43 -48.35 10.59
N SER A 26 13.40 -47.98 9.74
CA SER A 26 14.29 -46.79 9.89
C SER A 26 15.55 -46.86 9.00
N ALA A 27 15.48 -46.41 7.73
CA ALA A 27 16.67 -46.37 6.87
C ALA A 27 16.58 -45.36 5.71
N LEU A 28 16.96 -44.10 5.94
CA LEU A 28 17.39 -43.17 4.88
C LEU A 28 18.89 -42.83 4.94
N PHE A 29 19.62 -43.44 5.90
CA PHE A 29 21.07 -43.29 6.07
C PHE A 29 21.75 -44.60 6.53
N SER A 30 21.40 -45.74 5.93
CA SER A 30 22.16 -46.99 6.13
C SER A 30 23.31 -47.08 5.12
N ASP A 31 24.55 -47.08 5.61
CA ASP A 31 25.70 -47.47 4.80
C ASP A 31 25.61 -48.97 4.48
N ILE A 32 25.72 -49.32 3.20
CA ILE A 32 25.78 -50.69 2.69
C ILE A 32 27.22 -51.19 2.83
N PHE A 33 27.41 -52.46 3.21
CA PHE A 33 28.73 -53.04 3.38
C PHE A 33 28.93 -54.26 2.49
N ASP A 34 29.98 -54.23 1.68
CA ASP A 34 30.47 -55.38 0.93
C ASP A 34 31.82 -55.86 1.46
N THR A 35 32.19 -57.11 1.18
CA THR A 35 33.48 -57.67 1.63
C THR A 35 34.33 -58.12 0.45
N CYS A 36 35.51 -57.51 0.28
CA CYS A 36 36.49 -57.97 -0.70
C CYS A 36 36.93 -59.40 -0.35
N ARG A 37 36.66 -60.36 -1.24
CA ARG A 37 36.92 -61.79 -0.99
C ARG A 37 38.41 -62.16 -0.92
N VAL A 38 39.28 -61.41 -1.60
CA VAL A 38 40.72 -61.67 -1.65
C VAL A 38 41.40 -61.26 -0.35
N TYR A 39 41.10 -60.07 0.16
CA TYR A 39 41.72 -59.50 1.37
C TYR A 39 40.81 -59.52 2.60
N LYS A 40 39.64 -60.16 2.50
CA LYS A 40 38.58 -60.26 3.53
C LYS A 40 38.21 -58.94 4.22
N LYS A 41 38.36 -57.81 3.52
CA LYS A 41 38.14 -56.45 4.05
C LYS A 41 36.72 -55.98 3.76
N ARG A 42 35.98 -55.56 4.79
CA ARG A 42 34.69 -54.84 4.65
C ARG A 42 34.91 -53.43 4.10
N ILE A 43 34.03 -53.00 3.21
CA ILE A 43 34.02 -51.71 2.52
C ILE A 43 32.60 -51.17 2.66
N SER A 44 32.45 -49.96 3.22
CA SER A 44 31.16 -49.26 3.26
C SER A 44 30.97 -48.35 2.05
N TYR A 45 29.74 -48.24 1.57
CA TYR A 45 29.32 -47.28 0.56
C TYR A 45 27.84 -46.95 0.73
N ARG A 46 27.36 -45.86 0.12
CA ARG A 46 25.93 -45.49 0.16
C ARG A 46 25.24 -45.94 -1.12
N ALA A 47 23.95 -46.26 -1.02
CA ALA A 47 23.13 -46.52 -2.20
C ALA A 47 23.26 -45.36 -3.20
N GLY A 48 23.72 -45.66 -4.42
CA GLY A 48 23.96 -44.66 -5.47
C GLY A 48 25.40 -44.09 -5.58
N SER A 49 26.33 -44.41 -4.68
CA SER A 49 27.77 -44.04 -4.83
C SER A 49 28.68 -45.26 -4.71
N THR A 50 29.53 -45.46 -5.72
CA THR A 50 30.50 -46.57 -5.81
C THR A 50 31.95 -46.13 -5.53
N ASP A 51 32.17 -44.87 -5.11
CA ASP A 51 33.50 -44.26 -4.99
C ASP A 51 34.42 -44.99 -4.02
N ASN A 52 33.87 -45.50 -2.91
CA ASN A 52 34.63 -46.28 -1.92
C ASN A 52 35.05 -47.64 -2.49
N MET A 53 34.22 -48.28 -3.31
CA MET A 53 34.59 -49.51 -4.03
C MET A 53 35.65 -49.24 -5.09
N HIS A 54 35.49 -48.20 -5.94
CA HIS A 54 36.50 -47.83 -6.93
C HIS A 54 37.83 -47.44 -6.30
N ARG A 55 37.81 -46.73 -5.16
CA ARG A 55 39.01 -46.41 -4.37
C ARG A 55 39.66 -47.69 -3.82
N HIS A 56 38.88 -48.60 -3.22
CA HIS A 56 39.42 -49.89 -2.77
C HIS A 56 40.05 -50.68 -3.92
N LEU A 57 39.36 -50.84 -5.05
CA LEU A 57 39.87 -51.54 -6.23
C LEU A 57 41.18 -50.93 -6.74
N ARG A 58 41.27 -49.61 -6.90
CA ARG A 58 42.51 -48.93 -7.33
C ARG A 58 43.67 -49.13 -6.36
N THR A 59 43.41 -49.16 -5.05
CA THR A 59 44.48 -49.27 -4.03
C THR A 59 44.89 -50.71 -3.70
N ALA A 60 43.95 -51.66 -3.68
CA ALA A 60 44.17 -53.04 -3.23
C ALA A 60 44.23 -54.03 -4.40
N HIS A 61 43.75 -53.65 -5.59
CA HIS A 61 43.81 -54.47 -6.80
C HIS A 61 44.40 -53.70 -8.00
N PRO A 62 45.62 -53.12 -7.91
CA PRO A 62 46.13 -52.19 -8.93
C PRO A 62 46.31 -52.83 -10.31
N SER A 63 46.53 -54.14 -10.36
CA SER A 63 46.77 -54.94 -11.57
C SER A 63 45.51 -55.33 -12.35
N LYS A 64 44.32 -54.83 -11.98
CA LYS A 64 43.06 -55.05 -12.72
C LYS A 64 42.34 -53.71 -13.01
N GLN A 65 42.90 -52.92 -13.92
CA GLN A 65 42.16 -51.83 -14.53
C GLN A 65 41.14 -52.40 -15.52
N HIS A 66 39.85 -52.22 -15.25
CA HIS A 66 38.77 -52.52 -16.20
C HIS A 66 38.51 -51.29 -17.07
N ALA A 67 38.44 -51.49 -18.39
CA ALA A 67 38.15 -50.42 -19.35
C ALA A 67 36.74 -49.85 -19.14
N SER A 68 36.62 -48.53 -19.16
CA SER A 68 35.32 -47.84 -19.09
C SER A 68 34.60 -47.93 -20.44
N THR A 69 33.47 -48.60 -20.49
CA THR A 69 32.56 -48.59 -21.63
C THR A 69 31.74 -47.29 -21.65
N ASN A 70 32.01 -46.43 -22.62
CA ASN A 70 31.16 -45.27 -22.91
C ASN A 70 29.90 -45.73 -23.65
N LEU A 71 28.72 -45.34 -23.15
CA LEU A 71 27.45 -45.49 -23.86
C LEU A 71 27.15 -44.20 -24.63
N VAL A 72 27.07 -44.31 -25.96
CA VAL A 72 26.71 -43.19 -26.85
C VAL A 72 25.19 -43.14 -26.99
N GLY A 73 24.60 -41.98 -26.69
CA GLY A 73 23.20 -41.66 -26.99
C GLY A 73 23.06 -41.05 -28.40
N LYS A 74 22.02 -41.46 -29.14
CA LYS A 74 21.69 -40.94 -30.48
C LYS A 74 21.20 -39.49 -30.45
N GLU A 75 21.56 -38.72 -31.48
CA GLU A 75 20.80 -37.56 -31.96
C GLU A 75 19.97 -37.91 -33.20
N PRO A 76 18.99 -37.06 -33.55
CA PRO A 76 18.64 -36.79 -34.94
C PRO A 76 18.62 -35.28 -35.29
N GLU A 77 19.53 -34.89 -36.18
CA GLU A 77 19.36 -34.03 -37.36
C GLU A 77 18.80 -32.58 -37.26
N GLY A 78 19.65 -31.62 -37.67
CA GLY A 78 19.26 -30.54 -38.60
C GLY A 78 19.52 -29.09 -38.15
N ASN A 79 20.63 -28.45 -38.52
CA ASN A 79 20.85 -27.83 -39.84
C ASN A 79 22.23 -27.10 -39.96
N VAL A 80 22.72 -27.00 -41.20
CA VAL A 80 23.79 -26.13 -41.81
C VAL A 80 24.38 -24.98 -40.94
N GLY A 81 25.69 -24.65 -40.97
CA GLY A 81 26.83 -25.23 -41.69
C GLY A 81 28.06 -24.29 -41.74
N ASP A 82 29.25 -24.90 -41.73
CA ASP A 82 30.60 -24.43 -42.15
C ASP A 82 31.08 -22.98 -41.82
N SER A 83 32.06 -22.84 -40.91
CA SER A 83 33.49 -22.69 -41.32
C SER A 83 34.46 -22.18 -40.25
N SER A 84 35.73 -22.57 -40.43
CA SER A 84 36.97 -22.07 -39.81
C SER A 84 37.32 -22.53 -38.38
N SER A 85 38.60 -22.89 -38.25
CA SER A 85 39.25 -23.50 -37.09
C SER A 85 39.72 -22.49 -36.04
N VAL A 86 39.49 -22.78 -34.76
CA VAL A 86 40.22 -22.17 -33.64
C VAL A 86 40.54 -23.27 -32.62
N ASP A 87 41.79 -23.33 -32.16
CA ASP A 87 42.26 -24.33 -31.20
C ASP A 87 41.45 -24.31 -29.90
N ALA A 88 40.85 -25.45 -29.55
CA ALA A 88 40.06 -25.60 -28.34
C ALA A 88 40.95 -25.61 -27.09
N ILE A 89 41.16 -24.43 -26.50
CA ILE A 89 41.74 -24.27 -25.16
C ILE A 89 40.98 -25.19 -24.20
N PRO A 90 41.63 -26.14 -23.50
CA PRO A 90 40.92 -27.02 -22.58
C PRO A 90 40.27 -26.17 -21.50
N ALA A 91 38.93 -26.23 -21.44
CA ALA A 91 38.14 -25.44 -20.52
C ALA A 91 38.67 -25.65 -19.10
N LYS A 92 39.25 -24.61 -18.50
CA LYS A 92 39.64 -24.62 -17.09
C LYS A 92 38.38 -24.88 -16.29
N GLN A 93 38.18 -26.13 -15.88
CA GLN A 93 37.13 -26.52 -14.97
C GLN A 93 37.21 -25.58 -13.78
N ARG A 94 36.19 -24.73 -13.61
CA ARG A 94 36.12 -23.84 -12.44
C ARG A 94 36.24 -24.75 -11.23
N LYS A 95 37.34 -24.60 -10.51
CA LYS A 95 37.52 -25.25 -9.22
C LYS A 95 36.36 -24.75 -8.36
N LEU A 96 35.38 -25.60 -8.11
CA LEU A 96 34.29 -25.28 -7.20
C LEU A 96 34.95 -25.07 -5.84
N ASP A 97 35.03 -23.82 -5.42
CA ASP A 97 35.60 -23.49 -4.13
C ASP A 97 34.56 -23.87 -3.07
N PHE A 98 34.78 -25.04 -2.47
CA PHE A 98 34.03 -25.50 -1.31
C PHE A 98 34.50 -24.83 -0.01
N GLY A 99 35.48 -23.92 -0.09
CA GLY A 99 35.55 -22.83 0.87
C GLY A 99 34.24 -22.06 0.80
N GLN A 100 33.43 -22.17 1.85
CA GLN A 100 32.25 -21.33 2.03
C GLN A 100 32.67 -19.88 1.73
N PRO A 101 31.96 -19.12 0.86
CA PRO A 101 32.14 -17.68 0.86
C PRO A 101 31.78 -17.23 2.27
N ALA A 102 32.79 -16.82 3.05
CA ALA A 102 32.67 -16.66 4.50
C ALA A 102 31.46 -15.77 4.78
N ALA A 103 30.41 -16.36 5.39
CA ALA A 103 29.05 -15.82 5.38
C ALA A 103 29.09 -14.31 5.65
N GLN A 104 28.73 -13.52 4.63
CA GLN A 104 29.29 -12.19 4.38
C GLN A 104 29.19 -11.30 5.63
N SER A 105 30.26 -11.30 6.43
CA SER A 105 30.07 -11.03 7.85
C SER A 105 29.75 -9.55 8.09
N ILE A 106 28.53 -9.31 8.59
CA ILE A 106 28.01 -7.97 8.78
C ILE A 106 28.86 -7.20 9.79
N THR A 107 28.94 -5.89 9.61
CA THR A 107 29.61 -5.00 10.55
C THR A 107 28.68 -4.64 11.73
N GLN A 108 29.26 -4.15 12.82
CA GLN A 108 28.49 -3.71 13.98
C GLN A 108 27.53 -2.53 13.65
N PRO A 109 27.91 -1.54 12.82
CA PRO A 109 26.98 -0.51 12.34
C PRO A 109 25.86 -1.07 11.46
N GLN A 110 26.13 -2.03 10.55
CA GLN A 110 25.07 -2.68 9.76
C GLN A 110 24.07 -3.41 10.66
N LEU A 111 24.54 -4.12 11.70
CA LEU A 111 23.66 -4.71 12.70
C LEU A 111 22.86 -3.65 13.47
N HIS A 112 23.44 -2.48 13.77
CA HIS A 112 22.70 -1.38 14.42
C HIS A 112 21.64 -0.77 13.49
N ARG A 113 21.91 -0.62 12.18
CA ARG A 113 20.91 -0.22 11.18
C ARG A 113 19.76 -1.23 11.07
N LEU A 114 20.05 -2.53 11.05
CA LEU A 114 19.02 -3.58 11.06
C LEU A 114 18.17 -3.52 12.34
N ILE A 115 18.76 -3.19 13.49
CA ILE A 115 18.02 -2.99 14.76
C ILE A 115 17.18 -1.69 14.71
N VAL A 116 17.69 -0.60 14.12
CA VAL A 116 16.90 0.63 13.89
C VAL A 116 15.70 0.30 13.02
N ARG A 117 15.93 -0.33 11.86
CA ARG A 117 14.88 -0.75 10.94
C ARG A 117 13.83 -1.62 11.64
N TYR A 118 14.24 -2.67 12.35
CA TYR A 118 13.32 -3.50 13.13
C TYR A 118 12.49 -2.70 14.14
N VAL A 119 13.10 -1.77 14.89
CA VAL A 119 12.36 -0.98 15.89
C VAL A 119 11.42 0.03 15.25
N VAL A 120 11.80 0.63 14.12
CA VAL A 120 10.95 1.60 13.42
C VAL A 120 9.84 0.90 12.64
N GLU A 121 10.16 -0.05 11.76
CA GLU A 121 9.25 -0.75 10.83
C GLU A 121 8.12 -1.49 11.57
N ASP A 122 8.47 -2.27 12.60
CA ASP A 122 7.51 -2.92 13.50
C ASP A 122 6.95 -1.95 14.59
N MET A 123 7.37 -0.68 14.58
CA MET A 123 7.04 0.34 15.57
C MET A 123 7.23 -0.15 17.01
N LYS A 124 8.33 -0.83 17.35
CA LYS A 124 8.60 -1.31 18.72
C LYS A 124 8.95 -0.16 19.67
N PRO A 125 8.80 -0.33 21.00
CA PRO A 125 9.31 0.65 21.96
C PRO A 125 10.85 0.76 21.87
N ILE A 126 11.41 1.95 22.09
CA ILE A 126 12.88 2.18 22.11
C ILE A 126 13.57 1.28 23.17
N SER A 127 12.89 0.96 24.28
CA SER A 127 13.37 0.05 25.32
C SER A 127 13.53 -1.42 24.86
N THR A 128 13.11 -1.78 23.64
CA THR A 128 13.31 -3.13 23.09
C THR A 128 14.80 -3.51 23.06
N VAL A 129 15.70 -2.56 22.77
CA VAL A 129 17.16 -2.80 22.80
C VAL A 129 17.72 -3.07 24.20
N GLU A 130 16.91 -2.86 25.24
CA GLU A 130 17.23 -3.15 26.64
C GLU A 130 16.74 -4.53 27.10
N SER A 131 15.82 -5.16 26.37
CA SER A 131 15.27 -6.47 26.69
C SER A 131 16.36 -7.54 26.72
N HIS A 132 16.37 -8.35 27.79
CA HIS A 132 17.30 -9.46 27.95
C HIS A 132 17.19 -10.48 26.81
N ALA A 133 15.97 -10.89 26.46
CA ALA A 133 15.74 -11.83 25.36
C ALA A 133 16.18 -11.26 24.00
N PHE A 134 15.95 -9.96 23.76
CA PHE A 134 16.43 -9.30 22.55
C PHE A 134 17.96 -9.25 22.51
N ARG A 135 18.63 -8.91 23.62
CA ARG A 135 20.09 -8.91 23.71
C ARG A 135 20.70 -10.29 23.49
N GLN A 136 20.08 -11.34 24.02
CA GLN A 136 20.46 -12.73 23.77
C GLN A 136 20.30 -13.12 22.30
N LEU A 137 19.19 -12.73 21.64
CA LEU A 137 19.01 -12.95 20.20
C LEU A 137 20.15 -12.29 19.40
N ILE A 138 20.41 -11.00 19.66
CA ILE A 138 21.44 -10.23 18.95
C ILE A 138 22.86 -10.78 19.21
N SER A 139 23.15 -11.36 20.38
CA SER A 139 24.48 -11.96 20.66
C SER A 139 24.78 -13.23 19.86
N HIS A 140 23.77 -13.89 19.29
CA HIS A 140 23.96 -15.04 18.41
C HIS A 140 24.17 -14.66 16.94
N ILE A 141 24.05 -13.37 16.59
CA ILE A 141 24.32 -12.88 15.23
C ILE A 141 25.83 -12.66 15.06
N PRO A 142 26.50 -13.31 14.09
CA PRO A 142 27.94 -13.15 13.88
C PRO A 142 28.27 -11.80 13.22
N VAL A 143 29.21 -11.06 13.80
CA VAL A 143 29.67 -9.74 13.34
C VAL A 143 31.18 -9.76 13.22
N ARG A 144 31.75 -9.75 11.99
CA ARG A 144 33.20 -9.77 11.69
C ARG A 144 34.11 -10.35 12.81
N GLY A 145 33.98 -11.65 13.08
CA GLY A 145 34.82 -12.36 14.06
C GLY A 145 34.43 -12.23 15.54
N ARG A 146 33.28 -11.61 15.87
CA ARG A 146 32.75 -11.51 17.24
C ARG A 146 31.23 -11.69 17.29
N ALA A 147 30.71 -11.93 18.49
CA ALA A 147 29.27 -11.85 18.77
C ALA A 147 28.74 -10.41 18.55
N GLY A 148 27.57 -10.29 17.92
CA GLY A 148 26.87 -9.03 17.78
C GLY A 148 26.46 -8.43 19.13
N LYS A 149 26.44 -7.10 19.23
CA LYS A 149 25.98 -6.40 20.43
C LYS A 149 24.85 -5.44 20.11
N ALA A 150 23.70 -5.61 20.76
CA ALA A 150 22.64 -4.63 20.73
C ALA A 150 23.12 -3.31 21.37
N PRO A 151 22.75 -2.14 20.84
CA PRO A 151 23.15 -0.86 21.40
C PRO A 151 22.48 -0.61 22.75
N TYR A 152 23.13 0.18 23.62
CA TYR A 152 22.47 0.74 24.80
C TYR A 152 21.44 1.79 24.37
N ARG A 153 20.37 1.99 25.14
CA ARG A 153 19.25 2.88 24.77
C ARG A 153 19.66 4.31 24.45
N LYS A 154 20.61 4.91 25.18
CA LYS A 154 21.09 6.26 24.87
C LYS A 154 21.78 6.31 23.50
N THR A 155 22.68 5.36 23.24
CA THR A 155 23.37 5.20 21.94
C THR A 155 22.36 4.94 20.82
N PHE A 156 21.39 4.05 21.04
CA PHE A 156 20.35 3.73 20.08
C PHE A 156 19.42 4.92 19.77
N SER A 157 19.08 5.72 20.78
CA SER A 157 18.31 6.95 20.58
C SER A 157 19.09 7.97 19.74
N SER A 158 20.41 8.06 19.92
CA SER A 158 21.29 8.89 19.08
C SER A 158 21.39 8.38 17.65
N PHE A 159 21.42 7.05 17.44
CA PHE A 159 21.33 6.46 16.10
C PHE A 159 19.98 6.78 15.42
N LEU A 160 18.86 6.69 16.15
CA LEU A 160 17.55 7.11 15.63
C LEU A 160 17.51 8.61 15.26
N ASP A 161 18.16 9.48 16.03
CA ASP A 161 18.26 10.90 15.69
C ASP A 161 19.11 11.13 14.42
N GLN A 162 20.19 10.36 14.23
CA GLN A 162 21.02 10.43 13.04
C GLN A 162 20.32 9.88 11.79
N GLU A 163 19.70 8.70 11.87
CA GLU A 163 18.97 8.13 10.73
C GLU A 163 17.76 9.00 10.35
N TYR A 164 17.12 9.68 11.32
CA TYR A 164 16.14 10.73 11.02
C TYR A 164 16.76 11.90 10.24
N ALA A 165 17.90 12.44 10.69
CA ALA A 165 18.55 13.55 10.00
C ALA A 165 19.05 13.17 8.59
N ASN A 166 19.49 11.92 8.41
CA ASN A 166 19.83 11.38 7.09
C ASN A 166 18.59 11.39 6.17
N MET A 167 17.48 10.80 6.64
CA MET A 167 16.20 10.74 5.91
C MET A 167 15.63 12.14 5.60
N GLU A 168 15.70 13.08 6.53
CA GLU A 168 15.25 14.46 6.31
C GLU A 168 16.10 15.17 5.23
N SER A 169 17.42 14.99 5.26
CA SER A 169 18.33 15.54 4.25
C SER A 169 18.10 14.93 2.87
N GLU A 170 17.90 13.60 2.80
CA GLU A 170 17.62 12.90 1.54
C GLU A 170 16.25 13.26 0.97
N LEU A 171 15.23 13.42 1.83
CA LEU A 171 13.92 13.94 1.44
C LEU A 171 14.02 15.36 0.88
N LYS A 172 14.76 16.27 1.54
CA LYS A 172 15.02 17.63 1.04
C LYS A 172 15.71 17.61 -0.33
N ASN A 173 16.80 16.86 -0.48
CA ASN A 173 17.47 16.67 -1.77
C ASN A 173 16.55 16.07 -2.85
N THR A 174 15.61 15.20 -2.48
CA THR A 174 14.62 14.63 -3.40
C THR A 174 13.66 15.71 -3.88
N LEU A 175 13.04 16.45 -2.96
CA LEU A 175 12.06 17.50 -3.25
C LEU A 175 12.70 18.71 -3.95
N ASP A 176 13.98 18.97 -3.74
CA ASP A 176 14.76 19.97 -4.48
C ASP A 176 14.79 19.69 -6.00
N MET A 177 14.81 18.42 -6.40
CA MET A 177 14.75 18.02 -7.82
C MET A 177 13.34 17.99 -8.40
N VAL A 178 12.29 18.11 -7.58
CA VAL A 178 10.90 18.09 -8.01
C VAL A 178 10.42 19.51 -8.36
N GLU A 179 9.78 19.65 -9.54
CA GLU A 179 9.22 20.92 -10.05
C GLU A 179 7.81 21.20 -9.49
N TYR A 180 6.99 20.15 -9.31
CA TYR A 180 5.59 20.26 -8.88
C TYR A 180 5.30 19.30 -7.72
N ILE A 181 4.83 19.85 -6.60
CA ILE A 181 4.50 19.11 -5.38
C ILE A 181 3.05 19.43 -5.01
N SER A 182 2.29 18.45 -4.50
CA SER A 182 1.06 18.69 -3.76
C SER A 182 1.26 18.29 -2.30
N THR A 183 0.58 18.95 -1.37
CA THR A 183 0.55 18.51 0.03
C THR A 183 -0.83 17.99 0.42
N THR A 184 -0.89 17.04 1.36
CA THR A 184 -2.14 16.75 2.09
C THR A 184 -1.92 16.88 3.59
N GLU A 185 -2.89 17.50 4.26
CA GLU A 185 -2.74 18.06 5.61
C GLU A 185 -4.00 17.80 6.46
N ASP A 186 -3.78 17.51 7.75
CA ASP A 186 -4.84 17.17 8.70
C ASP A 186 -4.40 17.45 10.14
N ILE A 187 -5.33 17.86 11.01
CA ILE A 187 -5.12 18.00 12.46
C ILE A 187 -5.99 17.01 13.22
N TRP A 188 -5.36 15.92 13.66
CA TRP A 188 -6.03 14.94 14.52
C TRP A 188 -5.72 15.19 15.99
N THR A 189 -6.63 14.75 16.87
CA THR A 189 -6.46 14.81 18.32
C THR A 189 -6.54 13.41 18.93
N VAL A 190 -5.54 13.04 19.72
CA VAL A 190 -5.46 11.74 20.41
C VAL A 190 -4.79 11.90 21.78
N HIS A 191 -5.32 11.24 22.83
CA HIS A 191 -4.81 11.34 24.21
C HIS A 191 -4.62 12.79 24.71
N ASN A 192 -5.57 13.68 24.41
CA ASN A 192 -5.53 15.12 24.73
C ASN A 192 -4.34 15.88 24.11
N LYS A 193 -3.78 15.35 23.01
CA LYS A 193 -2.77 16.02 22.18
C LYS A 193 -3.23 16.07 20.74
N SER A 194 -3.12 17.25 20.13
CA SER A 194 -3.36 17.50 18.71
C SER A 194 -2.04 17.49 17.94
N PHE A 195 -2.05 17.00 16.71
CA PHE A 195 -0.89 16.98 15.83
C PHE A 195 -1.30 17.42 14.44
N LEU A 196 -0.49 18.26 13.82
CA LEU A 196 -0.62 18.66 12.42
C LEU A 196 0.27 17.76 11.59
N GLY A 197 -0.34 16.92 10.75
CA GLY A 197 0.35 16.08 9.79
C GLY A 197 0.44 16.77 8.45
N VAL A 198 1.60 16.69 7.80
CA VAL A 198 1.81 17.16 6.43
C VAL A 198 2.52 16.08 5.63
N THR A 199 1.99 15.78 4.44
CA THR A 199 2.54 14.82 3.48
C THR A 199 2.70 15.46 2.13
N ALA A 200 3.85 15.26 1.46
CA ALA A 200 4.09 15.68 0.09
C ALA A 200 3.83 14.52 -0.89
N HIS A 201 3.32 14.88 -2.07
CA HIS A 201 3.02 13.99 -3.20
C HIS A 201 3.55 14.63 -4.48
N TRP A 202 4.15 13.83 -5.34
CA TRP A 202 4.64 14.28 -6.64
C TRP A 202 4.65 13.12 -7.62
N ILE A 203 4.72 13.41 -8.91
CA ILE A 203 4.88 12.37 -9.93
C ILE A 203 6.35 12.27 -10.31
N ASN A 204 6.90 11.06 -10.21
CA ASN A 204 8.24 10.76 -10.70
C ASN A 204 8.21 10.73 -12.24
N ALA A 205 8.93 11.68 -12.87
CA ALA A 205 8.91 11.87 -14.32
C ALA A 205 9.56 10.73 -15.13
N GLN A 206 10.29 9.81 -14.50
CA GLN A 206 10.94 8.68 -15.16
C GLN A 206 10.06 7.42 -15.17
N ASN A 207 9.22 7.21 -14.16
CA ASN A 207 8.40 6.00 -13.99
C ASN A 207 6.88 6.27 -13.97
N MET A 208 6.47 7.54 -13.98
CA MET A 208 5.09 8.04 -13.91
C MET A 208 4.26 7.53 -12.72
N LYS A 209 4.91 7.17 -11.63
CA LYS A 209 4.27 6.85 -10.35
C LYS A 209 4.10 8.10 -9.51
N CYS A 210 3.00 8.14 -8.76
CA CYS A 210 2.84 9.08 -7.67
C CYS A 210 3.72 8.61 -6.51
N GLU A 211 4.80 9.33 -6.25
CA GLU A 211 5.63 9.19 -5.07
C GLU A 211 5.05 10.01 -3.92
N LYS A 212 5.33 9.60 -2.68
CA LYS A 212 4.78 10.24 -1.47
C LYS A 212 5.75 10.17 -0.30
N ALA A 213 5.76 11.19 0.54
CA ALA A 213 6.52 11.26 1.77
C ALA A 213 5.75 12.03 2.85
N ALA A 214 5.96 11.69 4.12
CA ALA A 214 5.56 12.52 5.24
C ALA A 214 6.64 13.56 5.52
N MET A 215 6.26 14.83 5.56
CA MET A 215 7.15 15.95 5.86
C MET A 215 7.18 16.24 7.37
N ALA A 216 6.00 16.34 7.98
CA ALA A 216 5.84 16.84 9.35
C ALA A 216 4.73 16.10 10.12
N CYS A 217 4.88 16.06 11.44
CA CYS A 217 3.89 15.57 12.41
C CYS A 217 4.05 16.41 13.70
N ARG A 218 3.83 17.72 13.58
CA ARG A 218 4.15 18.66 14.64
C ARG A 218 3.07 18.70 15.70
N ARG A 219 3.46 18.88 16.97
CA ARG A 219 2.52 19.01 18.10
C ARG A 219 1.81 20.36 18.03
N PHE A 220 0.55 20.36 17.65
CA PHE A 220 -0.24 21.59 17.51
C PHE A 220 -0.80 22.06 18.86
N LEU A 221 -0.27 23.15 19.42
CA LEU A 221 -0.60 23.65 20.76
C LEU A 221 -1.75 24.67 20.72
N GLY A 222 -2.50 24.77 21.83
CA GLY A 222 -3.54 25.79 21.98
C GLY A 222 -4.84 25.49 21.20
N ARG A 223 -5.46 26.54 20.67
CA ARG A 223 -6.69 26.46 19.86
C ARG A 223 -6.31 26.27 18.39
N HIS A 224 -7.10 25.49 17.64
CA HIS A 224 -6.86 25.26 16.21
C HIS A 224 -7.45 26.39 15.36
N THR A 225 -7.09 27.65 15.64
CA THR A 225 -7.58 28.81 14.87
C THR A 225 -6.91 28.89 13.50
N TYR A 226 -7.57 29.54 12.54
CA TYR A 226 -7.16 29.56 11.14
C TYR A 226 -5.81 30.26 10.92
N ASP A 227 -5.53 31.32 11.69
CA ASP A 227 -4.26 32.04 11.80
C ASP A 227 -3.12 31.13 12.28
N SER A 228 -3.35 30.38 13.36
CA SER A 228 -2.36 29.46 13.95
C SER A 228 -2.10 28.27 13.03
N ILE A 229 -3.11 27.82 12.28
CA ILE A 229 -2.95 26.82 11.22
C ILE A 229 -2.07 27.38 10.10
N ALA A 230 -2.40 28.55 9.56
CA ALA A 230 -1.65 29.18 8.47
C ALA A 230 -0.17 29.41 8.84
N SER A 231 0.09 29.93 10.04
CA SER A 231 1.46 30.13 10.54
C SER A 231 2.23 28.82 10.67
N GLU A 232 1.66 27.75 11.22
CA GLU A 232 2.37 26.48 11.34
C GLU A 232 2.63 25.82 9.97
N LEU A 233 1.69 25.96 9.02
CA LEU A 233 1.85 25.45 7.66
C LEU A 233 2.94 26.18 6.88
N ASP A 234 3.00 27.51 6.95
CA ASP A 234 4.10 28.28 6.36
C ASP A 234 5.44 27.89 6.98
N ASN A 235 5.51 27.82 8.32
CA ASN A 235 6.69 27.32 9.04
C ASN A 235 7.11 25.88 8.66
N ILE A 236 6.19 25.04 8.20
CA ILE A 236 6.51 23.71 7.65
C ILE A 236 7.08 23.88 6.23
N ASN A 237 6.34 24.53 5.33
CA ASN A 237 6.69 24.67 3.92
C ASN A 237 8.04 25.39 3.73
N SER A 238 8.25 26.49 4.44
CA SER A 238 9.49 27.28 4.46
C SER A 238 10.67 26.46 5.04
N SER A 239 10.46 25.63 6.07
CA SER A 239 11.51 24.76 6.63
C SER A 239 11.96 23.61 5.70
N HIS A 240 11.19 23.34 4.65
CA HIS A 240 11.52 22.39 3.58
C HIS A 240 11.83 23.07 2.24
N GLY A 241 11.80 24.40 2.13
CA GLY A 241 12.09 25.14 0.90
C GLY A 241 11.02 24.98 -0.20
N LEU A 242 9.77 24.67 0.16
CA LEU A 242 8.75 24.24 -0.81
C LEU A 242 7.73 25.31 -1.20
N SER A 243 7.73 26.50 -0.58
CA SER A 243 6.63 27.46 -0.67
C SER A 243 6.23 27.86 -2.10
N PHE A 244 7.19 27.86 -3.04
CA PHE A 244 6.95 28.15 -4.47
C PHE A 244 6.75 26.91 -5.37
N LYS A 245 6.85 25.69 -4.82
CA LYS A 245 6.73 24.41 -5.55
C LYS A 245 5.40 23.71 -5.30
N ILE A 246 4.66 24.10 -4.26
CA ILE A 246 3.39 23.49 -3.91
C ILE A 246 2.31 24.02 -4.87
N THR A 247 1.86 23.16 -5.79
CA THR A 247 0.80 23.48 -6.76
C THR A 247 -0.59 23.45 -6.14
N SER A 248 -0.76 22.70 -5.05
CA SER A 248 -2.03 22.52 -4.35
C SER A 248 -1.83 21.93 -2.95
N THR A 249 -2.73 22.27 -2.04
CA THR A 249 -2.83 21.67 -0.71
C THR A 249 -4.23 21.11 -0.45
N VAL A 250 -4.30 19.82 -0.15
CA VAL A 250 -5.55 19.08 0.10
C VAL A 250 -5.76 18.88 1.59
N THR A 251 -6.78 19.54 2.15
CA THR A 251 -7.14 19.38 3.57
C THR A 251 -8.47 18.65 3.73
N ASP A 252 -8.81 18.25 4.95
CA ASP A 252 -10.21 18.01 5.28
C ASP A 252 -11.03 19.30 5.07
N ASN A 253 -12.35 19.18 4.93
CA ASN A 253 -13.21 20.36 4.72
C ASN A 253 -13.52 21.09 6.04
N GLY A 254 -12.63 21.01 7.04
CA GLY A 254 -12.76 21.68 8.32
C GLY A 254 -12.77 23.20 8.16
N SER A 255 -13.72 23.87 8.81
CA SER A 255 -13.96 25.31 8.65
C SER A 255 -12.72 26.17 8.92
N ASN A 256 -11.84 25.75 9.85
CA ASN A 256 -10.63 26.50 10.16
C ASN A 256 -9.53 26.33 9.09
N PHE A 257 -9.43 25.18 8.42
CA PHE A 257 -8.57 25.03 7.23
C PHE A 257 -9.13 25.87 6.08
N VAL A 258 -10.42 25.70 5.75
CA VAL A 258 -11.08 26.49 4.69
C VAL A 258 -10.90 28.00 4.91
N LYS A 259 -11.04 28.48 6.14
CA LYS A 259 -10.81 29.88 6.48
C LYS A 259 -9.32 30.28 6.42
N ALA A 260 -8.39 29.40 6.78
CA ALA A 260 -6.95 29.69 6.69
C ALA A 260 -6.57 29.96 5.23
N PHE A 261 -6.90 29.04 4.32
CA PHE A 261 -6.61 29.23 2.91
C PHE A 261 -7.40 30.40 2.29
N LYS A 262 -8.67 30.61 2.64
CA LYS A 262 -9.43 31.79 2.16
C LYS A 262 -8.81 33.14 2.56
N VAL A 263 -8.09 33.21 3.69
CA VAL A 263 -7.48 34.45 4.20
C VAL A 263 -6.02 34.63 3.76
N TYR A 264 -5.25 33.55 3.69
CA TYR A 264 -3.80 33.60 3.48
C TYR A 264 -3.34 33.08 2.11
N GLN A 265 -4.23 32.58 1.26
CA GLN A 265 -3.90 32.32 -0.15
C GLN A 265 -3.85 33.66 -0.91
N PRO A 266 -2.80 33.96 -1.70
CA PRO A 266 -2.79 35.13 -2.56
C PRO A 266 -3.99 35.12 -3.53
N PRO A 267 -4.55 36.30 -3.87
CA PRO A 267 -5.51 36.38 -4.97
C PRO A 267 -4.87 35.85 -6.26
N PRO A 268 -5.60 35.11 -7.10
CA PRO A 268 -5.05 34.61 -8.35
C PRO A 268 -4.61 35.78 -9.24
N GLU A 269 -3.45 35.68 -9.90
CA GLU A 269 -2.90 36.77 -10.73
C GLU A 269 -3.77 37.12 -11.96
N SER A 270 -4.84 36.34 -12.22
CA SER A 270 -5.84 36.66 -13.25
C SER A 270 -7.17 35.90 -13.05
N ASP A 271 -8.06 36.37 -12.16
CA ASP A 271 -9.51 36.30 -12.42
C ASP A 271 -10.32 37.26 -11.53
N ASP A 272 -11.18 38.10 -12.14
CA ASP A 272 -12.17 38.94 -11.44
C ASP A 272 -13.42 38.11 -11.12
N SER A 273 -13.28 37.09 -10.27
CA SER A 273 -14.39 36.23 -9.84
C SER A 273 -14.51 36.13 -8.31
N GLU A 274 -15.13 37.16 -7.72
CA GLU A 274 -15.58 37.18 -6.32
C GLU A 274 -16.64 36.08 -6.08
N TYR A 275 -16.19 34.87 -5.72
CA TYR A 275 -17.08 33.81 -5.24
C TYR A 275 -17.28 33.91 -3.72
N GLU A 276 -18.23 34.75 -3.31
CA GLU A 276 -18.76 34.71 -1.95
C GLU A 276 -19.56 33.40 -1.71
N GLU A 277 -18.89 32.38 -1.15
CA GLU A 277 -19.59 31.38 -0.33
C GLU A 277 -20.09 32.07 0.94
N ASP A 278 -21.36 32.43 0.92
CA ASP A 278 -22.12 33.06 2.00
C ASP A 278 -22.48 32.01 3.09
N GLU A 279 -21.45 31.46 3.76
CA GLU A 279 -21.62 30.68 4.99
C GLU A 279 -21.44 31.59 6.20
N VAL A 280 -22.56 31.88 6.90
CA VAL A 280 -22.61 32.78 8.05
C VAL A 280 -21.79 32.23 9.21
N THR A 281 -20.51 32.61 9.26
CA THR A 281 -19.59 32.26 10.34
C THR A 281 -19.75 33.23 11.51
N PHE A 282 -20.29 32.72 12.62
CA PHE A 282 -20.41 33.50 13.86
C PHE A 282 -19.03 33.76 14.47
N VAL A 283 -18.52 34.99 14.33
CA VAL A 283 -17.26 35.43 14.92
C VAL A 283 -17.50 36.00 16.33
N SER A 284 -16.68 35.58 17.30
CA SER A 284 -16.59 36.23 18.60
C SER A 284 -15.85 37.57 18.46
N ILE A 285 -16.48 38.67 18.86
CA ILE A 285 -15.88 40.03 18.85
C ILE A 285 -14.54 40.06 19.60
N GLY A 286 -14.35 39.19 20.60
CA GLY A 286 -13.09 39.10 21.36
C GLY A 286 -11.89 38.65 20.53
N ASP A 287 -12.09 37.82 19.50
CA ASP A 287 -10.99 37.28 18.67
C ASP A 287 -10.51 38.31 17.62
N VAL A 288 -11.33 39.32 17.29
CA VAL A 288 -10.98 40.40 16.33
C VAL A 288 -10.06 41.45 16.98
N LEU A 289 -10.14 41.62 18.30
CA LEU A 289 -9.49 42.73 19.02
C LEU A 289 -8.09 42.39 19.57
N GLN A 290 -7.56 41.19 19.33
CA GLN A 290 -6.23 40.78 19.84
C GLN A 290 -5.10 40.81 18.79
N ASN A 291 -5.41 40.94 17.49
CA ASN A 291 -4.41 40.86 16.42
C ASN A 291 -3.81 42.22 16.02
N GLY A 292 -3.89 43.23 16.91
CA GLY A 292 -3.33 44.56 16.71
C GLY A 292 -2.01 44.74 17.44
N ALA A 293 -0.95 44.07 16.99
CA ALA A 293 0.43 44.33 17.41
C ALA A 293 1.39 44.04 16.25
N ASP A 294 2.23 45.01 15.92
CA ASP A 294 3.15 44.97 14.78
C ASP A 294 4.30 43.98 14.96
N ASP A 295 4.68 43.30 13.88
CA ASP A 295 6.06 43.11 13.47
C ASP A 295 6.07 42.91 11.93
N ALA A 296 7.15 43.35 11.26
CA ALA A 296 7.27 43.34 9.80
C ALA A 296 8.18 42.22 9.27
N ASP A 297 8.05 41.97 7.97
CA ASP A 297 8.67 40.92 7.13
C ASP A 297 8.02 39.52 7.16
N ASP A 298 7.87 38.97 5.94
CA ASP A 298 7.15 37.76 5.53
C ASP A 298 5.65 37.66 5.91
N ALA A 299 4.81 38.26 5.07
CA ALA A 299 3.38 38.01 5.07
C ALA A 299 3.09 36.54 4.67
N ILE A 300 2.47 35.79 5.59
CA ILE A 300 2.09 34.37 5.40
C ILE A 300 1.33 34.20 4.09
N SER A 301 1.84 33.33 3.21
CA SER A 301 1.28 33.07 1.88
C SER A 301 1.08 31.57 1.67
N LEU A 302 -0.16 31.10 1.84
CA LEU A 302 -0.51 29.70 1.63
C LEU A 302 -0.67 29.37 0.12
N PRO A 303 -0.29 28.15 -0.30
CA PRO A 303 -0.48 27.67 -1.67
C PRO A 303 -1.98 27.42 -1.99
N PRO A 304 -2.35 27.19 -3.27
CA PRO A 304 -3.73 26.97 -3.69
C PRO A 304 -4.44 25.84 -2.92
N HIS A 305 -5.65 26.10 -2.42
CA HIS A 305 -6.41 25.11 -1.66
C HIS A 305 -7.26 24.19 -2.53
N GLN A 306 -7.30 22.91 -2.14
CA GLN A 306 -8.23 21.93 -2.70
C GLN A 306 -9.01 21.22 -1.58
N ARG A 307 -10.35 21.25 -1.67
CA ARG A 307 -11.22 20.50 -0.76
C ARG A 307 -11.09 18.99 -1.01
N CYS A 308 -10.99 18.20 0.04
CA CYS A 308 -10.92 16.73 -0.06
C CYS A 308 -12.22 16.15 -0.65
N ALA A 309 -12.12 15.57 -1.85
CA ALA A 309 -13.27 14.98 -2.53
C ALA A 309 -13.85 13.80 -1.72
N SER A 310 -13.02 12.97 -1.11
CA SER A 310 -13.49 11.86 -0.26
C SER A 310 -14.27 12.35 0.96
N HIS A 311 -13.88 13.49 1.56
CA HIS A 311 -14.65 14.10 2.64
C HIS A 311 -16.00 14.61 2.10
N THR A 312 -16.00 15.31 0.96
CA THR A 312 -17.23 15.75 0.28
C THR A 312 -18.17 14.57 -0.05
N MET A 313 -17.64 13.42 -0.48
CA MET A 313 -18.42 12.20 -0.71
C MET A 313 -18.97 11.58 0.59
N ASN A 314 -18.17 11.55 1.67
CA ASN A 314 -18.68 11.15 2.99
C ASN A 314 -19.83 12.06 3.45
N LEU A 315 -19.81 13.36 3.14
CA LEU A 315 -20.93 14.28 3.43
C LEU A 315 -22.18 13.94 2.59
N ILE A 316 -22.04 13.53 1.32
CA ILE A 316 -23.19 13.02 0.54
C ILE A 316 -23.81 11.81 1.24
N SER A 317 -22.97 10.84 1.62
CA SER A 317 -23.43 9.61 2.26
C SER A 317 -24.08 9.82 3.62
N CYS A 318 -23.46 10.63 4.49
CA CYS A 318 -23.90 10.82 5.87
C CYS A 318 -24.97 11.91 6.02
N THR A 319 -24.96 12.94 5.18
CA THR A 319 -25.90 14.08 5.32
C THR A 319 -27.03 14.00 4.31
N ASP A 320 -26.72 13.83 3.03
CA ASP A 320 -27.70 14.01 1.97
C ASP A 320 -28.58 12.79 1.78
N VAL A 321 -27.98 11.60 1.78
CA VAL A 321 -28.71 10.33 1.73
C VAL A 321 -29.50 10.09 3.02
N GLU A 322 -28.97 10.48 4.19
CA GLU A 322 -29.73 10.39 5.45
C GLU A 322 -30.95 11.34 5.45
N LYS A 323 -30.80 12.60 4.99
CA LYS A 323 -31.93 13.52 4.79
C LYS A 323 -32.98 12.93 3.85
N TRP A 324 -32.57 12.31 2.75
CA TRP A 324 -33.47 11.64 1.81
C TRP A 324 -34.20 10.44 2.46
N LEU A 325 -33.47 9.52 3.11
CA LEU A 325 -34.04 8.37 3.83
C LEU A 325 -35.02 8.80 4.94
N PHE A 326 -34.83 9.98 5.53
CA PHE A 326 -35.68 10.51 6.60
C PHE A 326 -36.84 11.41 6.13
N SER A 327 -36.94 11.68 4.82
CA SER A 327 -38.04 12.45 4.23
C SER A 327 -39.36 11.67 4.23
N GLU A 328 -39.32 10.36 4.01
CA GLU A 328 -40.50 9.49 4.03
C GLU A 328 -40.59 8.69 5.34
N ALA A 329 -41.74 8.76 6.02
CA ALA A 329 -41.93 8.14 7.33
C ALA A 329 -41.78 6.59 7.33
N ALA A 330 -42.21 5.92 6.26
CA ALA A 330 -42.11 4.47 6.12
C ALA A 330 -40.65 4.01 5.99
N THR A 331 -39.94 4.55 5.00
CA THR A 331 -38.51 4.32 4.74
C THR A 331 -37.66 4.63 5.97
N LYS A 332 -37.87 5.80 6.61
CA LYS A 332 -37.24 6.20 7.87
C LYS A 332 -37.41 5.17 8.99
N THR A 333 -38.61 4.62 9.14
CA THR A 333 -38.93 3.69 10.22
C THR A 333 -38.25 2.34 10.02
N ILE A 334 -38.31 1.79 8.80
CA ILE A 334 -37.67 0.51 8.47
C ILE A 334 -36.14 0.64 8.56
N TYR A 335 -35.56 1.67 7.95
CA TYR A 335 -34.11 1.92 7.98
C TYR A 335 -33.57 2.09 9.41
N ARG A 336 -34.25 2.88 10.25
CA ARG A 336 -33.85 3.04 11.67
C ARG A 336 -33.98 1.75 12.46
N SER A 337 -35.02 0.95 12.23
CA SER A 337 -35.17 -0.35 12.91
C SER A 337 -34.05 -1.32 12.50
N ALA A 338 -33.78 -1.44 11.20
CA ALA A 338 -32.72 -2.28 10.65
C ALA A 338 -31.33 -1.89 11.19
N THR A 339 -30.95 -0.61 11.04
CA THR A 339 -29.65 -0.10 11.49
C THR A 339 -29.48 -0.17 13.01
N THR A 340 -30.53 0.04 13.81
CA THR A 340 -30.48 -0.15 15.27
C THR A 340 -30.21 -1.60 15.64
N LYS A 341 -30.79 -2.58 14.94
CA LYS A 341 -30.54 -4.01 15.16
C LYS A 341 -29.12 -4.41 14.76
N CYS A 342 -28.62 -3.89 13.63
CA CYS A 342 -27.22 -4.03 13.23
C CYS A 342 -26.26 -3.47 14.30
N ALA A 343 -26.51 -2.25 14.77
CA ALA A 343 -25.73 -1.62 15.84
C ALA A 343 -25.77 -2.42 17.15
N GLY A 344 -26.93 -2.96 17.54
CA GLY A 344 -27.06 -3.86 18.69
C GLY A 344 -26.18 -5.11 18.56
N LEU A 345 -26.20 -5.75 17.38
CA LEU A 345 -25.37 -6.92 17.09
C LEU A 345 -23.87 -6.59 17.11
N TRP A 346 -23.44 -5.52 16.44
CA TRP A 346 -22.04 -5.08 16.42
C TRP A 346 -21.53 -4.72 17.83
N ASN A 347 -22.34 -4.00 18.62
CA ASN A 347 -21.98 -3.62 19.99
C ASN A 347 -21.91 -4.83 20.93
N MET A 348 -22.78 -5.83 20.77
CA MET A 348 -22.74 -7.05 21.59
C MET A 348 -21.51 -7.91 21.24
N ALA A 349 -21.31 -8.20 19.96
CA ALA A 349 -20.22 -9.05 19.47
C ALA A 349 -18.81 -8.42 19.60
N SER A 350 -18.71 -7.09 19.78
CA SER A 350 -17.44 -6.41 20.02
C SER A 350 -17.06 -6.29 21.50
N ARG A 351 -18.01 -6.46 22.42
CA ARG A 351 -17.82 -6.23 23.87
C ARG A 351 -17.89 -7.50 24.72
N SER A 352 -18.32 -8.63 24.16
CA SER A 352 -18.38 -9.93 24.84
C SER A 352 -17.67 -11.00 24.00
N THR A 353 -16.73 -11.72 24.61
CA THR A 353 -16.03 -12.85 23.95
C THR A 353 -17.00 -13.98 23.63
N VAL A 354 -17.88 -14.31 24.57
CA VAL A 354 -18.95 -15.31 24.39
C VAL A 354 -19.87 -14.91 23.23
N ALA A 355 -20.21 -13.62 23.10
CA ALA A 355 -21.03 -13.16 21.97
C ALA A 355 -20.27 -13.24 20.64
N ALA A 356 -18.97 -12.95 20.64
CA ALA A 356 -18.11 -13.10 19.45
C ALA A 356 -18.01 -14.58 19.03
N GLU A 357 -17.79 -15.49 19.97
CA GLU A 357 -17.74 -16.95 19.77
C GLU A 357 -19.07 -17.51 19.24
N ILE A 358 -20.21 -17.05 19.75
CA ILE A 358 -21.54 -17.43 19.25
C ILE A 358 -21.73 -16.99 17.79
N VAL A 359 -21.34 -15.76 17.45
CA VAL A 359 -21.44 -15.27 16.06
C VAL A 359 -20.49 -16.05 15.16
N GLU A 360 -19.23 -16.22 15.57
CA GLU A 360 -18.22 -16.97 14.81
C GLU A 360 -18.63 -18.43 14.60
N GLY A 361 -19.22 -19.09 15.60
CA GLY A 361 -19.72 -20.46 15.51
C GLY A 361 -20.91 -20.65 14.57
N ILE A 362 -21.68 -19.59 14.28
CA ILE A 362 -22.85 -19.66 13.37
C ILE A 362 -22.47 -19.24 11.94
N ILE A 363 -21.78 -18.10 11.76
CA ILE A 363 -21.48 -17.54 10.42
C ILE A 363 -20.02 -17.71 9.95
N ALA A 364 -19.19 -18.41 10.73
CA ALA A 364 -17.76 -18.64 10.48
C ALA A 364 -16.94 -17.35 10.24
N LYS A 365 -17.44 -16.20 10.69
CA LYS A 365 -16.90 -14.86 10.40
C LYS A 365 -17.13 -13.92 11.57
N LYS A 366 -16.11 -13.13 11.92
CA LYS A 366 -16.28 -12.01 12.84
C LYS A 366 -17.10 -10.89 12.18
N PRO A 367 -18.12 -10.33 12.86
CA PRO A 367 -18.87 -9.18 12.35
C PRO A 367 -17.95 -7.95 12.31
N LEU A 368 -18.06 -7.16 11.24
CA LEU A 368 -17.37 -5.87 11.17
C LEU A 368 -18.09 -4.88 12.07
N VAL A 369 -17.34 -4.24 12.96
CA VAL A 369 -17.79 -3.03 13.66
C VAL A 369 -17.44 -1.85 12.76
N PRO A 370 -18.40 -0.99 12.39
CA PRO A 370 -18.12 0.16 11.54
C PRO A 370 -17.29 1.21 12.28
N CYS A 371 -16.33 1.80 11.59
CA CYS A 371 -15.64 3.00 12.07
C CYS A 371 -16.55 4.23 11.89
N THR A 372 -16.68 5.06 12.93
CA THR A 372 -17.55 6.24 12.90
C THR A 372 -17.03 7.38 12.02
N THR A 373 -15.74 7.40 11.68
CA THR A 373 -15.11 8.49 10.91
C THR A 373 -15.04 8.24 9.40
N ARG A 374 -15.35 7.03 8.93
CA ARG A 374 -15.31 6.67 7.50
C ARG A 374 -16.56 5.92 7.08
N TRP A 375 -17.41 6.52 6.26
CA TRP A 375 -18.72 5.96 5.94
C TRP A 375 -18.65 4.66 5.12
N ASN A 376 -17.62 4.46 4.28
CA ASN A 376 -17.42 3.17 3.60
C ASN A 376 -17.26 1.99 4.59
N SER A 377 -16.74 2.24 5.80
CA SER A 377 -16.72 1.24 6.88
C SER A 377 -18.13 0.83 7.35
N PHE A 378 -19.06 1.78 7.40
CA PHE A 378 -20.48 1.52 7.69
C PHE A 378 -21.16 0.74 6.56
N TYR A 379 -20.90 1.11 5.29
CA TYR A 379 -21.34 0.32 4.14
C TYR A 379 -20.84 -1.13 4.24
N TYR A 380 -19.54 -1.36 4.48
CA TYR A 380 -18.99 -2.73 4.53
C TYR A 380 -19.52 -3.56 5.70
N ALA A 381 -19.83 -2.93 6.82
CA ALA A 381 -20.49 -3.60 7.93
C ALA A 381 -21.92 -4.04 7.56
N LEU A 382 -22.70 -3.17 6.92
CA LEU A 382 -24.05 -3.50 6.43
C LEU A 382 -24.03 -4.55 5.30
N GLU A 383 -23.12 -4.42 4.33
CA GLU A 383 -22.98 -5.37 3.22
C GLU A 383 -22.59 -6.78 3.71
N ARG A 384 -21.86 -6.87 4.83
CA ARG A 384 -21.59 -8.16 5.49
C ARG A 384 -22.85 -8.74 6.14
N ILE A 385 -23.69 -7.91 6.78
CA ILE A 385 -24.97 -8.35 7.35
C ILE A 385 -25.93 -8.79 6.24
N SER A 386 -26.04 -8.04 5.14
CA SER A 386 -26.98 -8.32 4.04
C SER A 386 -26.68 -9.59 3.24
N LYS A 387 -25.51 -10.21 3.48
CA LYS A 387 -25.07 -11.47 2.89
C LYS A 387 -25.32 -12.68 3.79
N ILE A 388 -25.76 -12.47 5.04
CA ILE A 388 -26.11 -13.54 5.98
C ILE A 388 -27.61 -13.85 5.85
N PRO A 389 -28.03 -15.12 5.73
CA PRO A 389 -29.44 -15.49 5.77
C PRO A 389 -30.15 -14.95 7.02
N VAL A 390 -31.38 -14.43 6.87
CA VAL A 390 -32.13 -13.83 7.99
C VAL A 390 -32.38 -14.84 9.12
N VAL A 391 -32.47 -16.13 8.79
CA VAL A 391 -32.60 -17.24 9.75
C VAL A 391 -31.36 -17.30 10.66
N GLU A 392 -30.16 -17.23 10.11
CA GLU A 392 -28.91 -17.22 10.88
C GLU A 392 -28.77 -15.95 11.72
N LEU A 393 -29.11 -14.77 11.17
CA LEU A 393 -29.16 -13.52 11.92
C LEU A 393 -30.14 -13.58 13.10
N ASN A 394 -31.26 -14.28 12.94
CA ASN A 394 -32.27 -14.45 13.98
C ASN A 394 -31.91 -15.53 15.01
N THR A 395 -31.20 -16.59 14.61
CA THR A 395 -30.58 -17.56 15.54
C THR A 395 -29.54 -16.86 16.42
N ILE A 396 -28.67 -16.05 15.83
CA ILE A 396 -27.72 -15.18 16.56
C ILE A 396 -28.48 -14.25 17.49
N SER A 397 -29.46 -13.50 16.97
CA SER A 397 -30.21 -12.51 17.76
C SER A 397 -30.90 -13.15 18.95
N SER A 398 -31.57 -14.29 18.76
CA SER A 398 -32.25 -15.02 19.83
C SER A 398 -31.26 -15.51 20.90
N THR A 399 -30.13 -16.09 20.48
CA THR A 399 -29.08 -16.58 21.40
C THR A 399 -28.46 -15.44 22.22
N LEU A 400 -28.29 -14.27 21.60
CA LEU A 400 -27.74 -13.07 22.25
C LEU A 400 -28.80 -12.17 22.93
N GLN A 401 -30.07 -12.60 22.99
CA GLN A 401 -31.20 -11.84 23.56
C GLN A 401 -31.41 -10.46 22.90
N LEU A 402 -31.06 -10.34 21.62
CA LEU A 402 -31.27 -9.17 20.77
C LEU A 402 -32.60 -9.25 20.00
N LYS A 403 -33.09 -8.10 19.52
CA LYS A 403 -34.30 -8.05 18.68
C LYS A 403 -34.01 -8.63 17.29
N CYS A 404 -34.69 -9.74 16.96
CA CYS A 404 -34.64 -10.38 15.64
C CYS A 404 -35.02 -9.42 14.50
N PHE A 405 -34.39 -9.63 13.34
CA PHE A 405 -34.67 -8.96 12.07
C PHE A 405 -35.91 -9.56 11.41
N ASN A 406 -36.73 -8.72 10.78
CA ASN A 406 -37.77 -9.17 9.85
C ASN A 406 -37.29 -9.06 8.40
N GLU A 407 -37.99 -9.72 7.47
CA GLU A 407 -37.61 -9.75 6.06
C GLU A 407 -37.59 -8.37 5.39
N ARG A 408 -38.46 -7.43 5.80
CA ARG A 408 -38.48 -6.07 5.24
C ARG A 408 -37.25 -5.26 5.66
N GLU A 409 -36.80 -5.42 6.91
CA GLU A 409 -35.56 -4.82 7.40
C GLU A 409 -34.34 -5.41 6.69
N HIS A 410 -34.30 -6.73 6.53
CA HIS A 410 -33.18 -7.38 5.84
C HIS A 410 -33.14 -7.03 4.34
N GLN A 411 -34.29 -6.97 3.69
CA GLN A 411 -34.42 -6.47 2.32
C GLN A 411 -34.01 -4.99 2.19
N CYS A 412 -34.42 -4.14 3.13
CA CYS A 412 -34.03 -2.72 3.16
C CYS A 412 -32.50 -2.56 3.25
N ILE A 413 -31.79 -3.40 4.02
CA ILE A 413 -30.32 -3.38 4.05
C ILE A 413 -29.75 -3.80 2.68
N ARG A 414 -30.29 -4.83 2.02
CA ARG A 414 -29.86 -5.24 0.68
C ARG A 414 -30.04 -4.12 -0.36
N GLU A 415 -31.19 -3.46 -0.35
CA GLU A 415 -31.52 -2.34 -1.26
C GLU A 415 -30.62 -1.13 -1.00
N TYR A 416 -30.41 -0.75 0.27
CA TYR A 416 -29.46 0.29 0.64
C TYR A 416 -28.04 -0.04 0.14
N CYS A 417 -27.54 -1.26 0.36
CA CYS A 417 -26.23 -1.67 -0.16
C CYS A 417 -26.18 -1.64 -1.70
N ALA A 418 -27.24 -2.04 -2.40
CA ALA A 418 -27.27 -1.98 -3.87
C ALA A 418 -27.18 -0.53 -4.40
N VAL A 419 -27.97 0.39 -3.82
CA VAL A 419 -27.97 1.82 -4.20
C VAL A 419 -26.65 2.51 -3.84
N MET A 420 -26.03 2.13 -2.71
CA MET A 420 -24.83 2.77 -2.20
C MET A 420 -23.51 2.14 -2.68
N LYS A 421 -23.54 1.01 -3.40
CA LYS A 421 -22.36 0.35 -3.99
C LYS A 421 -21.54 1.31 -4.87
N PRO A 422 -22.10 2.07 -5.84
CA PRO A 422 -21.31 2.95 -6.71
C PRO A 422 -20.58 4.04 -5.93
N LEU A 423 -21.23 4.63 -4.91
CA LEU A 423 -20.65 5.66 -4.07
C LEU A 423 -19.48 5.14 -3.21
N THR A 424 -19.59 3.88 -2.75
CA THR A 424 -18.51 3.21 -2.03
C THR A 424 -17.31 2.92 -2.93
N VAL A 425 -17.54 2.40 -4.15
CA VAL A 425 -16.46 2.12 -5.10
C VAL A 425 -15.74 3.40 -5.51
N ALA A 426 -16.48 4.48 -5.77
CA ALA A 426 -15.92 5.79 -6.08
C ALA A 426 -15.12 6.39 -4.91
N LEU A 427 -15.57 6.21 -3.66
CA LEU A 427 -14.80 6.58 -2.47
C LEU A 427 -13.47 5.81 -2.39
N ASP A 428 -13.49 4.49 -2.57
CA ASP A 428 -12.28 3.66 -2.52
C ASP A 428 -11.28 4.02 -3.62
N ILE A 429 -11.74 4.37 -4.82
CA ILE A 429 -10.90 4.87 -5.93
C ILE A 429 -10.20 6.19 -5.54
N LEU A 430 -10.96 7.17 -5.05
CA LEU A 430 -10.41 8.48 -4.65
C LEU A 430 -9.63 8.43 -3.33
N GLN A 431 -9.72 7.32 -2.58
CA GLN A 431 -8.89 7.05 -1.40
C GLN A 431 -7.74 6.07 -1.70
N GLY A 432 -7.46 5.71 -2.96
CA GLY A 432 -6.43 4.75 -3.34
C GLY A 432 -5.02 5.07 -2.82
N GLU A 433 -4.14 4.06 -2.75
CA GLU A 433 -2.71 4.25 -2.41
C GLU A 433 -1.82 4.45 -3.63
N ASP A 434 -2.17 3.79 -4.72
CA ASP A 434 -1.47 3.80 -5.99
C ASP A 434 -2.39 4.46 -7.03
N HIS A 435 -1.81 5.25 -7.96
CA HIS A 435 -2.55 5.90 -9.05
C HIS A 435 -3.68 6.88 -8.64
N CYS A 436 -3.64 7.41 -7.42
CA CYS A 436 -4.61 8.39 -6.91
C CYS A 436 -4.32 9.83 -7.42
N PHE A 437 -4.20 9.98 -8.74
CA PHE A 437 -4.01 11.27 -9.42
C PHE A 437 -5.30 12.11 -9.39
N TYR A 438 -5.16 13.44 -9.39
CA TYR A 438 -6.31 14.35 -9.51
C TYR A 438 -7.16 14.09 -10.76
N ALA A 439 -6.53 13.70 -11.88
CA ALA A 439 -7.18 13.19 -13.09
C ALA A 439 -8.30 12.17 -12.87
N THR A 440 -8.21 11.35 -11.82
CA THR A 440 -9.19 10.31 -11.51
C THR A 440 -10.51 10.90 -11.01
N LEU A 441 -10.52 12.15 -10.52
CA LEU A 441 -11.69 12.78 -9.90
C LEU A 441 -12.87 12.95 -10.86
N LEU A 442 -12.69 13.66 -11.98
CA LEU A 442 -13.79 13.91 -12.91
C LEU A 442 -14.37 12.63 -13.56
N PRO A 443 -13.57 11.70 -14.11
CA PRO A 443 -14.07 10.43 -14.60
C PRO A 443 -14.84 9.65 -13.53
N THR A 444 -14.36 9.67 -12.27
CA THR A 444 -15.06 9.02 -11.15
C THR A 444 -16.42 9.67 -10.88
N LEU A 445 -16.50 11.01 -10.91
CA LEU A 445 -17.74 11.74 -10.73
C LEU A 445 -18.75 11.51 -11.87
N GLU A 446 -18.32 11.48 -13.13
CA GLU A 446 -19.20 11.17 -14.27
C GLU A 446 -19.73 9.73 -14.23
N SER A 447 -18.86 8.74 -13.98
CA SER A 447 -19.28 7.35 -13.80
C SER A 447 -20.22 7.19 -12.60
N LEU A 448 -19.96 7.91 -11.49
CA LEU A 448 -20.83 7.92 -10.32
C LEU A 448 -22.20 8.53 -10.63
N MET A 449 -22.27 9.69 -11.28
CA MET A 449 -23.53 10.34 -11.64
C MET A 449 -24.37 9.46 -12.56
N THR A 450 -23.73 8.82 -13.54
CA THR A 450 -24.37 7.86 -14.46
C THR A 450 -24.94 6.65 -13.73
N LYS A 451 -24.15 6.03 -12.83
CA LYS A 451 -24.59 4.83 -12.08
C LYS A 451 -25.51 5.13 -10.90
N THR A 452 -25.71 6.40 -10.53
CA THR A 452 -26.41 6.78 -9.30
C THR A 452 -27.49 7.86 -9.52
N LEU A 453 -28.36 7.61 -10.51
CA LEU A 453 -29.47 8.47 -10.95
C LEU A 453 -30.37 9.03 -9.82
N ALA A 454 -30.41 8.37 -8.66
CA ALA A 454 -31.16 8.81 -7.48
C ALA A 454 -30.47 9.92 -6.65
N ILE A 455 -29.13 9.99 -6.63
CA ILE A 455 -28.37 10.90 -5.75
C ILE A 455 -27.99 12.18 -6.50
N LYS A 456 -28.97 13.06 -6.70
CA LYS A 456 -28.81 14.33 -7.43
C LYS A 456 -27.78 15.29 -6.82
N ASN A 457 -27.49 15.17 -5.52
CA ASN A 457 -26.64 16.10 -4.78
C ASN A 457 -25.13 15.97 -5.08
N VAL A 458 -24.71 14.91 -5.79
CA VAL A 458 -23.33 14.78 -6.31
C VAL A 458 -22.98 16.01 -7.16
N LYS A 459 -23.84 16.35 -8.13
CA LYS A 459 -23.62 17.48 -9.05
C LYS A 459 -23.53 18.81 -8.31
N THR A 460 -24.35 19.02 -7.28
CA THR A 460 -24.35 20.26 -6.49
C THR A 460 -23.07 20.41 -5.67
N ARG A 461 -22.64 19.37 -4.94
CA ARG A 461 -21.44 19.46 -4.09
C ARG A 461 -20.13 19.54 -4.87
N PHE A 462 -20.09 18.98 -6.08
CA PHE A 462 -18.92 18.99 -6.95
C PHE A 462 -19.01 20.02 -8.09
N ALA A 463 -19.93 20.98 -8.03
CA ALA A 463 -20.15 21.96 -9.10
C ALA A 463 -18.87 22.69 -9.52
N HIS A 464 -18.05 23.13 -8.55
CA HIS A 464 -16.75 23.78 -8.78
C HIS A 464 -15.76 22.86 -9.53
N VAL A 465 -15.67 21.58 -9.18
CA VAL A 465 -14.81 20.61 -9.88
C VAL A 465 -15.33 20.32 -11.28
N LEU A 466 -16.65 20.11 -11.42
CA LEU A 466 -17.29 19.78 -12.69
C LEU A 466 -17.15 20.89 -13.75
N GLY A 467 -17.02 22.15 -13.32
CA GLY A 467 -16.74 23.31 -14.17
C GLY A 467 -15.26 23.70 -14.28
N SER A 468 -14.34 23.02 -13.61
CA SER A 468 -12.92 23.39 -13.59
C SER A 468 -12.18 22.93 -14.85
N GLU A 469 -11.57 23.89 -15.56
CA GLU A 469 -10.69 23.61 -16.71
C GLU A 469 -9.43 22.83 -16.30
N ASP A 470 -8.83 23.16 -15.15
CA ASP A 470 -7.70 22.40 -14.60
C ASP A 470 -8.06 20.95 -14.29
N ALA A 471 -9.24 20.68 -13.73
CA ALA A 471 -9.70 19.32 -13.48
C ALA A 471 -9.98 18.55 -14.79
N LEU A 472 -10.52 19.24 -15.81
CA LEU A 472 -10.71 18.70 -17.16
C LEU A 472 -9.36 18.33 -17.78
N LEU A 473 -8.41 19.28 -17.78
CA LEU A 473 -7.04 19.10 -18.30
C LEU A 473 -6.28 18.00 -17.56
N ALA A 474 -6.39 17.93 -16.24
CA ALA A 474 -5.81 16.84 -15.45
C ALA A 474 -6.29 15.48 -15.96
N ALA A 475 -7.61 15.29 -16.07
CA ALA A 475 -8.24 14.04 -16.48
C ALA A 475 -7.87 13.62 -17.92
N VAL A 476 -7.88 14.56 -18.88
CA VAL A 476 -7.58 14.24 -20.28
C VAL A 476 -6.08 14.05 -20.55
N THR A 477 -5.19 14.61 -19.72
CA THR A 477 -3.74 14.39 -19.80
C THR A 477 -3.26 13.14 -19.07
N LEU A 478 -4.14 12.35 -18.43
CA LEU A 478 -3.81 11.03 -17.90
C LEU A 478 -4.13 9.92 -18.92
N PRO A 479 -3.14 9.09 -19.32
CA PRO A 479 -3.34 8.02 -20.31
C PRO A 479 -4.45 7.02 -19.96
N LYS A 480 -4.76 6.81 -18.67
CA LYS A 480 -5.88 5.94 -18.24
C LYS A 480 -7.23 6.43 -18.77
N PHE A 481 -7.43 7.74 -18.96
CA PHE A 481 -8.74 8.30 -19.31
C PHE A 481 -8.76 8.94 -20.71
N LYS A 482 -7.80 9.81 -21.04
CA LYS A 482 -7.82 10.67 -22.24
C LYS A 482 -9.22 11.30 -22.42
N LEU A 483 -9.79 11.26 -23.63
CA LEU A 483 -11.13 11.79 -23.92
C LEU A 483 -12.28 10.79 -23.71
N ARG A 484 -12.01 9.54 -23.30
CA ARG A 484 -12.99 8.43 -23.35
C ARG A 484 -14.18 8.56 -22.40
N TRP A 485 -13.97 9.25 -21.28
CA TRP A 485 -14.96 9.46 -20.22
C TRP A 485 -15.88 10.66 -20.48
N LEU A 486 -15.58 11.48 -21.50
CA LEU A 486 -16.44 12.58 -21.91
C LEU A 486 -17.52 12.05 -22.86
N HIS A 487 -18.79 12.24 -22.50
CA HIS A 487 -19.91 11.95 -23.39
C HIS A 487 -20.37 13.20 -24.15
N ASP A 488 -20.28 14.38 -23.53
CA ASP A 488 -20.63 15.66 -24.14
C ASP A 488 -19.60 16.12 -25.18
N GLN A 489 -20.08 16.54 -26.35
CA GLN A 489 -19.23 17.00 -27.45
C GLN A 489 -18.63 18.39 -27.16
N ALA A 490 -19.37 19.30 -26.52
CA ALA A 490 -18.84 20.63 -26.21
C ALA A 490 -17.64 20.56 -25.25
N ARG A 491 -17.68 19.69 -24.23
CA ARG A 491 -16.53 19.42 -23.34
C ARG A 491 -15.38 18.69 -24.04
N LYS A 492 -15.64 17.83 -25.03
CA LYS A 492 -14.56 17.24 -25.87
C LYS A 492 -13.85 18.32 -26.68
N ASP A 493 -14.61 19.23 -27.28
CA ASP A 493 -14.05 20.30 -28.10
C ASP A 493 -13.34 21.36 -27.25
N LEU A 494 -13.85 21.68 -26.06
CA LEU A 494 -13.15 22.47 -25.05
C LEU A 494 -11.83 21.82 -24.62
N ALA A 495 -11.82 20.53 -24.30
CA ALA A 495 -10.59 19.81 -23.92
C ALA A 495 -9.53 19.82 -25.04
N LYS A 496 -9.95 19.70 -26.31
CA LYS A 496 -9.08 19.83 -27.49
C LYS A 496 -8.62 21.27 -27.76
N ALA A 497 -9.43 22.27 -27.43
CA ALA A 497 -9.07 23.68 -27.59
C ALA A 497 -8.07 24.14 -26.52
N LEU A 498 -8.30 23.75 -25.26
CA LEU A 498 -7.38 24.01 -24.14
C LEU A 498 -6.07 23.21 -24.26
N HIS A 499 -6.06 22.11 -25.01
CA HIS A 499 -4.87 21.29 -25.24
C HIS A 499 -4.69 20.95 -26.72
N ILE A 500 -3.88 21.77 -27.40
CA ILE A 500 -3.66 21.82 -28.86
C ILE A 500 -3.30 20.46 -29.50
N HIS A 501 -2.83 19.48 -28.73
CA HIS A 501 -2.49 18.13 -29.18
C HIS A 501 -3.03 17.05 -28.23
N ILE A 502 -4.34 16.82 -28.24
CA ILE A 502 -4.93 15.53 -27.81
C ILE A 502 -5.53 14.86 -29.05
N GLU A 503 -4.71 14.10 -29.76
CA GLU A 503 -5.23 13.10 -30.69
C GLU A 503 -5.73 11.88 -29.90
N GLN A 504 -6.67 11.16 -30.48
CA GLN A 504 -7.31 10.03 -29.81
C GLN A 504 -6.40 8.80 -29.92
N ASN A 505 -5.99 8.17 -28.79
CA ASN A 505 -6.29 6.75 -28.49
C ASN A 505 -5.42 5.97 -27.48
N THR A 506 -5.92 4.76 -27.25
CA THR A 506 -5.31 3.49 -26.79
C THR A 506 -5.19 3.23 -25.29
N TYR A 507 -5.20 1.92 -25.00
CA TYR A 507 -5.51 1.30 -23.73
C TYR A 507 -4.27 0.68 -23.09
N MET A 508 -4.04 0.99 -21.82
CA MET A 508 -3.14 0.23 -20.95
C MET A 508 -3.98 -0.52 -19.92
N PRO A 509 -3.97 -1.87 -19.89
CA PRO A 509 -4.66 -2.64 -18.86
C PRO A 509 -3.99 -2.45 -17.50
N THR A 510 -4.72 -1.90 -16.53
CA THR A 510 -4.35 -1.97 -15.11
C THR A 510 -5.16 -3.07 -14.45
N ASN A 511 -4.51 -4.11 -13.89
CA ASN A 511 -5.20 -5.26 -13.29
C ASN A 511 -5.97 -4.88 -12.00
N SER A 512 -7.21 -4.37 -12.11
CA SER A 512 -8.11 -4.09 -10.99
C SER A 512 -9.58 -4.33 -11.37
N SER A 513 -10.03 -5.58 -11.29
CA SER A 513 -11.33 -6.04 -11.82
C SER A 513 -12.59 -5.37 -11.25
N LYS A 514 -12.46 -4.50 -10.25
CA LYS A 514 -13.56 -3.67 -9.71
C LYS A 514 -13.55 -2.24 -10.24
N GLU A 515 -12.38 -1.68 -10.53
CA GLU A 515 -12.27 -0.36 -11.15
C GLU A 515 -12.72 -0.43 -12.60
N ASP A 516 -12.37 -1.51 -13.30
CA ASP A 516 -12.75 -1.71 -14.70
C ASP A 516 -14.28 -1.91 -14.86
N GLU A 517 -14.96 -2.55 -13.89
CA GLU A 517 -16.44 -2.62 -13.82
C GLU A 517 -17.09 -1.24 -13.57
N PHE A 518 -16.36 -0.36 -12.87
CA PHE A 518 -16.83 1.00 -12.56
C PHE A 518 -16.62 1.95 -13.74
N PHE A 519 -15.46 1.91 -14.39
CA PHE A 519 -15.12 2.73 -15.56
C PHE A 519 -15.60 2.11 -16.88
N SER A 520 -16.91 1.87 -16.97
CA SER A 520 -17.57 1.38 -18.18
C SER A 520 -17.80 2.53 -19.19
N PHE A 521 -16.75 2.91 -19.91
CA PHE A 521 -16.80 3.89 -21.00
C PHE A 521 -16.98 3.18 -22.36
N GLU A 522 -17.59 3.87 -23.33
CA GLU A 522 -17.80 3.31 -24.68
C GLU A 522 -16.47 3.15 -25.42
N GLU A 523 -16.27 1.99 -26.05
CA GLU A 523 -15.14 1.75 -26.95
C GLU A 523 -15.43 2.44 -28.29
N ASN A 524 -14.60 3.42 -28.69
CA ASN A 524 -14.57 3.89 -30.07
C ASN A 524 -13.75 2.89 -30.89
N GLU A 525 -14.31 2.39 -32.00
CA GLU A 525 -13.68 1.36 -32.85
C GLU A 525 -12.47 1.86 -33.67
N ASP A 526 -12.22 3.17 -33.71
CA ASP A 526 -11.31 3.80 -34.67
C ASP A 526 -9.93 4.16 -34.11
N ILE A 527 -8.89 3.57 -34.71
CA ILE A 527 -7.46 4.01 -34.83
C ILE A 527 -6.42 3.33 -33.92
N TYR A 528 -5.49 2.60 -34.56
CA TYR A 528 -4.23 2.13 -33.98
C TYR A 528 -3.16 3.23 -34.03
N ALA A 529 -2.91 3.92 -32.91
CA ALA A 529 -1.69 4.71 -32.76
C ALA A 529 -0.47 3.78 -32.58
N THR A 530 0.71 4.19 -33.05
CA THR A 530 1.95 3.49 -32.68
C THR A 530 2.36 3.92 -31.27
N ALA A 531 2.91 2.99 -30.48
CA ALA A 531 3.37 3.27 -29.12
C ALA A 531 4.41 4.42 -29.06
N GLU A 532 5.17 4.60 -30.14
CA GLU A 532 6.14 5.70 -30.31
C GLU A 532 5.45 7.07 -30.45
N GLY A 533 4.30 7.13 -31.14
CA GLY A 533 3.47 8.33 -31.23
C GLY A 533 2.86 8.71 -29.89
N GLU A 534 2.32 7.74 -29.16
CA GLU A 534 1.78 7.96 -27.80
C GLU A 534 2.85 8.46 -26.83
N VAL A 535 4.06 7.90 -26.87
CA VAL A 535 5.19 8.36 -26.04
C VAL A 535 5.61 9.79 -26.44
N ALA A 536 5.63 10.12 -27.73
CA ALA A 536 5.98 11.47 -28.19
C ALA A 536 4.94 12.54 -27.82
N GLU A 537 3.65 12.21 -27.85
CA GLU A 537 2.54 13.07 -27.41
C GLU A 537 2.55 13.22 -25.87
N TYR A 538 2.80 12.14 -25.15
CA TYR A 538 2.92 12.15 -23.70
C TYR A 538 4.14 12.94 -23.20
N LEU A 539 5.28 12.88 -23.89
CA LEU A 539 6.46 13.67 -23.54
C LEU A 539 6.24 15.18 -23.76
N LYS A 540 5.34 15.58 -24.67
CA LYS A 540 4.96 16.99 -24.88
C LYS A 540 3.96 17.49 -23.82
N SER A 541 2.92 16.71 -23.54
CA SER A 541 1.90 17.02 -22.52
C SER A 541 2.39 16.78 -21.08
N GLY A 542 3.52 16.07 -20.93
CA GLY A 542 4.05 15.57 -19.66
C GLY A 542 4.22 16.63 -18.58
N LYS A 543 4.78 17.81 -18.88
CA LYS A 543 4.92 18.88 -17.87
C LYS A 543 3.58 19.37 -17.31
N LEU A 544 2.57 19.54 -18.17
CA LEU A 544 1.22 19.93 -17.73
C LEU A 544 0.56 18.81 -16.91
N SER A 545 0.70 17.57 -17.37
CA SER A 545 0.21 16.39 -16.64
C SER A 545 0.87 16.28 -15.27
N LEU A 546 2.20 16.43 -15.17
CA LEU A 546 2.97 16.46 -13.91
C LEU A 546 2.45 17.55 -12.96
N LYS A 547 2.22 18.78 -13.45
CA LYS A 547 1.72 19.90 -12.63
C LYS A 547 0.32 19.63 -12.07
N LEU A 548 -0.62 19.28 -12.94
CA LEU A 548 -2.04 19.11 -12.59
C LEU A 548 -2.34 17.82 -11.84
N ASN A 549 -1.55 16.75 -12.06
CA ASN A 549 -1.77 15.44 -11.44
C ASN A 549 -0.86 15.13 -10.25
N ALA A 550 0.07 16.02 -9.87
CA ALA A 550 0.76 15.94 -8.58
C ALA A 550 -0.23 16.02 -7.40
N ALA A 551 -1.35 16.73 -7.60
CA ALA A 551 -2.48 16.77 -6.68
C ALA A 551 -3.14 15.40 -6.54
N THR A 552 -3.56 15.08 -5.31
CA THR A 552 -4.44 13.94 -5.04
C THR A 552 -5.87 14.44 -4.83
N PRO A 553 -6.91 13.65 -5.12
CA PRO A 553 -8.30 14.07 -4.88
C PRO A 553 -8.69 14.04 -3.39
N SER A 554 -7.80 13.66 -2.47
CA SER A 554 -8.17 13.23 -1.12
C SER A 554 -7.07 13.43 -0.07
N SER A 555 -7.45 13.84 1.14
CA SER A 555 -6.60 13.85 2.34
C SER A 555 -6.24 12.45 2.88
N ALA A 556 -6.65 11.37 2.20
CA ALA A 556 -6.31 10.00 2.58
C ALA A 556 -4.80 9.73 2.83
N PRO A 557 -3.81 10.36 2.15
CA PRO A 557 -2.39 10.14 2.44
C PRO A 557 -1.96 10.61 3.83
N VAL A 558 -2.43 11.77 4.30
CA VAL A 558 -2.18 12.23 5.67
C VAL A 558 -3.00 11.42 6.68
N GLU A 559 -4.23 11.00 6.37
CA GLU A 559 -5.00 10.10 7.27
C GLU A 559 -4.25 8.76 7.55
N ARG A 560 -3.40 8.29 6.62
CA ARG A 560 -2.52 7.13 6.85
C ARG A 560 -1.37 7.44 7.81
N LEU A 561 -0.79 8.65 7.73
CA LEU A 561 0.19 9.15 8.68
C LEU A 561 -0.43 9.19 10.09
N VAL A 562 -1.65 9.73 10.22
CA VAL A 562 -2.44 9.71 11.47
C VAL A 562 -2.65 8.28 11.97
N SER A 563 -3.04 7.37 11.08
CA SER A 563 -3.29 5.95 11.41
C SER A 563 -2.05 5.25 11.96
N LEU A 564 -0.86 5.51 11.39
CA LEU A 564 0.42 5.03 11.93
C LEU A 564 0.77 5.72 13.26
N GLY A 565 0.47 7.02 13.39
CA GLY A 565 0.68 7.79 14.63
C GLY A 565 -0.01 7.16 15.84
N ASN A 566 -1.24 6.69 15.65
CA ASN A 566 -2.03 5.99 16.68
C ASN A 566 -1.39 4.66 17.15
N LEU A 567 -0.59 3.99 16.31
CA LEU A 567 0.13 2.77 16.68
C LEU A 567 1.39 3.06 17.52
N ILE A 568 1.93 4.29 17.44
CA ILE A 568 3.05 4.75 18.26
C ILE A 568 2.55 5.37 19.57
N LEU A 569 1.50 6.19 19.54
CA LEU A 569 0.90 6.86 20.71
C LEU A 569 0.02 5.90 21.54
N THR A 570 0.66 4.87 22.10
CA THR A 570 0.02 3.92 23.01
C THR A 570 0.15 4.35 24.48
N PRO A 571 -0.77 3.96 25.39
CA PRO A 571 -0.64 4.25 26.82
C PRO A 571 0.69 3.79 27.45
N LYS A 572 1.28 2.71 26.91
CA LYS A 572 2.59 2.18 27.31
C LYS A 572 3.79 3.04 26.86
N ARG A 573 3.57 4.10 26.07
CA ARG A 573 4.59 5.05 25.57
C ARG A 573 4.34 6.49 26.02
N ASN A 574 3.59 6.69 27.09
CA ASN A 574 3.32 8.01 27.69
C ASN A 574 4.57 8.86 28.04
N LYS A 575 5.77 8.26 28.12
CA LYS A 575 7.06 8.96 28.32
C LYS A 575 7.78 9.35 27.01
N LEU A 576 7.17 9.15 25.85
CA LEU A 576 7.71 9.58 24.56
C LEU A 576 7.50 11.09 24.40
N SER A 577 8.57 11.85 24.14
CA SER A 577 8.45 13.27 23.83
C SER A 577 7.85 13.47 22.44
N ASP A 578 7.17 14.59 22.22
CA ASP A 578 6.47 14.85 20.96
C ASP A 578 7.43 14.89 19.76
N GLN A 579 8.61 15.51 19.91
CA GLN A 579 9.70 15.44 18.93
C GLN A 579 10.16 13.99 18.63
N LYS A 580 10.26 13.11 19.64
CA LYS A 580 10.71 11.72 19.41
C LYS A 580 9.58 10.87 18.82
N PHE A 581 8.33 11.21 19.09
CA PHE A 581 7.16 10.65 18.40
C PHE A 581 7.17 11.00 16.91
N GLU A 582 7.29 12.29 16.58
CA GLU A 582 7.39 12.79 15.20
C GLU A 582 8.50 12.08 14.43
N LYS A 583 9.73 12.09 14.94
CA LYS A 583 10.87 11.41 14.28
C LYS A 583 10.63 9.93 14.01
N LEU A 584 10.02 9.20 14.96
CA LEU A 584 9.71 7.78 14.78
C LEU A 584 8.59 7.56 13.75
N LEU A 585 7.60 8.46 13.70
CA LEU A 585 6.50 8.36 12.76
C LEU A 585 6.96 8.67 11.33
N LEU A 586 7.70 9.76 11.14
CA LEU A 586 8.24 10.15 9.84
C LEU A 586 9.24 9.10 9.31
N LEU A 587 10.15 8.60 10.17
CA LEU A 587 11.00 7.45 9.82
C LEU A 587 10.20 6.21 9.43
N ARG A 588 9.04 5.93 10.07
CA ARG A 588 8.20 4.77 9.74
C ARG A 588 7.43 4.95 8.44
N TYR A 589 6.91 6.15 8.18
CA TYR A 589 6.18 6.44 6.94
C TYR A 589 7.13 6.41 5.74
N ASN A 590 8.27 7.09 5.87
CA ASN A 590 9.25 7.26 4.79
C ASN A 590 10.20 6.04 4.62
N LEU A 591 10.10 5.03 5.50
CA LEU A 591 10.99 3.86 5.56
C LEU A 591 11.08 3.08 4.24
N ILE A 592 9.98 3.08 3.46
CA ILE A 592 9.86 2.36 2.19
C ILE A 592 10.80 2.94 1.12
N ASN A 593 11.08 4.24 1.18
CA ASN A 593 11.80 4.96 0.14
C ASN A 593 13.30 5.13 0.45
N TYR A 594 13.69 5.20 1.74
CA TYR A 594 15.02 5.70 2.14
C TYR A 594 15.87 4.76 3.02
N LEU A 595 15.35 3.61 3.49
CA LEU A 595 16.10 2.66 4.35
C LEU A 595 16.32 1.29 3.67
N VAL A 596 16.35 1.28 2.34
CA VAL A 596 16.56 0.11 1.49
C VAL A 596 17.96 0.11 0.84
N THR A 597 18.70 1.23 0.93
CA THR A 597 20.09 1.43 0.49
C THR A 597 21.12 1.26 1.63
#